data_AF-A0A7V4G257-F1
#
_entry.id   AF-A0A7V4G257-F1
#
_cell.length_a   1.000
_cell.length_b   1.000
_cell.length_c   1.000
_cell.angle_alpha   90.00
_cell.angle_beta   90.00
_cell.angle_gamma   90.00
#
_symmetry.space_group_name_H-M   'P 1'
#
loop_
_entity.id
_entity.type
_entity.pdbx_description
1 polymer ?
#
loop_
_entity_poly.entity_id
_entity_poly.type
_entity_poly.pdbx_seq_one_letter_code
_entity_poly.pdbx_strand_id
1 'polypeptide(L)'
;MTPPVHQRKSRADDQRKEEREPGKTDQTEYQLTGKLVVIGKSDMATIKLRGWFKPKVAAQITKRDDGFYIGKGDKVPSVNGIPISGPTRLNEGDIIEVAGVKLNFNFRD
;
A
#
# COMPACT_ATOMS: atom_id res chain seq x y z
N MET A 1 -31.70 -27.06 -27.34
CA MET A 1 -30.56 -27.11 -26.40
C MET A 1 -30.23 -25.69 -25.97
N THR A 2 -30.68 -25.30 -24.78
CA THR A 2 -30.39 -23.99 -24.16
C THR A 2 -29.06 -24.07 -23.41
N PRO A 3 -28.19 -23.06 -23.48
CA PRO A 3 -26.95 -23.06 -22.71
C PRO A 3 -27.26 -22.84 -21.21
N PRO A 4 -26.41 -23.35 -20.29
CA PRO A 4 -26.69 -23.30 -18.86
C PRO A 4 -26.54 -21.87 -18.31
N VAL A 5 -27.55 -21.44 -17.54
CA VAL A 5 -27.63 -20.14 -16.85
C VAL A 5 -26.85 -20.22 -15.54
N HIS A 6 -25.53 -20.35 -15.55
CA HIS A 6 -24.72 -20.19 -14.32
C HIS A 6 -23.26 -19.85 -14.66
N GLN A 7 -22.97 -18.64 -15.14
CA GLN A 7 -21.58 -18.12 -15.05
C GLN A 7 -21.40 -16.62 -15.37
N ARG A 8 -22.23 -15.72 -14.84
CA ARG A 8 -21.96 -14.26 -14.98
C ARG A 8 -22.23 -13.42 -13.73
N LYS A 9 -22.32 -14.02 -12.54
CA LYS A 9 -22.56 -13.28 -11.29
C LYS A 9 -21.37 -13.14 -10.34
N SER A 10 -20.15 -13.50 -10.74
CA SER A 10 -19.10 -13.75 -9.74
C SER A 10 -17.91 -12.81 -9.79
N ARG A 11 -17.83 -11.86 -10.74
CA ARG A 11 -16.68 -10.94 -10.81
C ARG A 11 -16.95 -9.53 -10.31
N ALA A 12 -18.13 -8.96 -10.56
CA ALA A 12 -18.43 -7.56 -10.20
C ALA A 12 -18.81 -7.41 -8.71
N ASP A 13 -19.58 -8.35 -8.17
CA ASP A 13 -19.98 -8.36 -6.76
C ASP A 13 -18.79 -8.59 -5.81
N ASP A 14 -17.81 -9.37 -6.25
CA ASP A 14 -16.55 -9.63 -5.52
C ASP A 14 -15.69 -8.36 -5.40
N GLN A 15 -15.59 -7.55 -6.47
CA GLN A 15 -14.82 -6.28 -6.44
C GLN A 15 -15.43 -5.28 -5.47
N ARG A 16 -16.78 -5.19 -5.43
CA ARG A 16 -17.49 -4.25 -4.57
C ARG A 16 -17.41 -4.59 -3.08
N LYS A 17 -17.19 -5.86 -2.74
CA LYS A 17 -16.94 -6.28 -1.35
C LYS A 17 -15.51 -5.96 -0.92
N GLU A 18 -14.53 -6.16 -1.78
CA GLU A 18 -13.11 -5.94 -1.43
C GLU A 18 -12.75 -4.44 -1.32
N GLU A 19 -13.45 -3.56 -2.03
CA GLU A 19 -13.31 -2.10 -1.90
C GLU A 19 -13.67 -1.57 -0.49
N ARG A 20 -14.41 -2.37 0.30
CA ARG A 20 -14.83 -2.04 1.66
C ARG A 20 -14.01 -2.70 2.75
N GLU A 21 -13.10 -3.61 2.41
CA GLU A 21 -12.21 -4.19 3.42
C GLU A 21 -11.08 -3.21 3.74
N PRO A 22 -10.78 -2.98 5.03
CA PRO A 22 -9.60 -2.23 5.41
C PRO A 22 -8.38 -2.87 4.74
N GLY A 23 -7.48 -2.05 4.19
CA GLY A 23 -6.31 -2.54 3.48
C GLY A 23 -5.50 -3.45 4.38
N LYS A 24 -5.24 -4.67 3.91
CA LYS A 24 -4.44 -5.67 4.59
C LYS A 24 -3.06 -5.75 3.95
N THR A 25 -2.05 -5.92 4.79
CA THR A 25 -0.68 -6.24 4.39
C THR A 25 -0.36 -7.69 4.73
N ASP A 26 0.78 -8.21 4.29
CA ASP A 26 1.19 -9.60 4.56
C ASP A 26 1.69 -9.82 5.99
N GLN A 27 2.20 -8.77 6.62
CA GLN A 27 2.71 -8.71 8.00
C GLN A 27 2.22 -7.45 8.72
N THR A 28 2.29 -7.46 10.05
CA THR A 28 1.94 -6.34 10.94
C THR A 28 3.07 -5.35 11.17
N GLU A 29 4.32 -5.77 10.95
CA GLU A 29 5.53 -4.97 11.16
C GLU A 29 6.57 -5.30 10.09
N TYR A 30 7.36 -4.30 9.68
CA TYR A 30 8.40 -4.44 8.66
C TYR A 30 9.66 -3.71 9.10
N GLN A 31 10.79 -4.41 9.09
CA GLN A 31 12.09 -3.78 9.25
C GLN A 31 12.56 -3.19 7.92
N LEU A 32 12.83 -1.89 7.90
CA LEU A 32 13.33 -1.19 6.72
C LEU A 32 14.85 -1.38 6.61
N THR A 33 15.27 -2.55 6.16
CA THR A 33 16.70 -2.94 6.07
C THR A 33 17.42 -2.37 4.85
N GLY A 34 16.67 -2.04 3.78
CA GLY A 34 17.21 -1.52 2.52
C GLY A 34 17.10 0.00 2.38
N LYS A 35 17.82 0.55 1.39
CA LYS A 35 17.70 1.97 1.00
C LYS A 35 16.39 2.31 0.30
N LEU A 36 15.72 1.31 -0.28
CA LEU A 36 14.45 1.45 -0.96
C LEU A 36 13.48 0.41 -0.43
N VAL A 37 12.30 0.86 -0.05
CA VAL A 37 11.20 0.04 0.44
C VAL A 37 10.01 0.31 -0.47
N VAL A 38 9.50 -0.74 -1.10
CA VAL A 38 8.36 -0.63 -2.02
C VAL A 38 7.10 -1.12 -1.31
N ILE A 39 6.04 -0.29 -1.35
CA ILE A 39 4.71 -0.64 -0.88
C ILE A 39 3.86 -0.97 -2.09
N GLY A 40 3.38 -2.20 -2.21
CA GLY A 40 2.59 -2.61 -3.38
C GLY A 40 2.34 -4.10 -3.46
N LYS A 41 1.72 -4.55 -4.55
CA LYS A 41 1.43 -5.97 -4.79
C LYS A 41 2.54 -6.69 -5.58
N SER A 42 3.54 -5.96 -6.08
CA SER A 42 4.67 -6.54 -6.81
C SER A 42 5.41 -7.59 -5.96
N ASP A 43 6.01 -8.59 -6.61
CA ASP A 43 6.85 -9.57 -5.93
C ASP A 43 8.08 -8.95 -5.28
N MET A 44 8.54 -7.81 -5.82
CA MET A 44 9.64 -7.00 -5.29
C MET A 44 9.21 -6.05 -4.15
N ALA A 45 7.93 -6.02 -3.79
CA ALA A 45 7.47 -5.16 -2.70
C ALA A 45 7.95 -5.68 -1.34
N THR A 46 8.53 -4.78 -0.55
CA THR A 46 8.92 -5.04 0.84
C THR A 46 7.68 -5.10 1.74
N ILE A 47 6.71 -4.21 1.49
CA ILE A 47 5.41 -4.20 2.17
C ILE A 47 4.38 -4.67 1.15
N LYS A 48 3.95 -5.94 1.25
CA LYS A 48 3.07 -6.54 0.25
C LYS A 48 1.61 -6.24 0.56
N LEU A 49 0.97 -5.52 -0.34
CA LEU A 49 -0.46 -5.25 -0.28
C LEU A 49 -1.25 -6.48 -0.70
N ARG A 50 -2.28 -6.83 0.09
CA ARG A 50 -3.23 -7.89 -0.26
C ARG A 50 -4.48 -7.32 -0.93
N GLY A 51 -4.98 -8.08 -1.89
CA GLY A 51 -6.23 -7.85 -2.60
C GLY A 51 -6.09 -7.79 -4.12
N TRP A 52 -7.18 -8.02 -4.85
CA TRP A 52 -7.11 -8.15 -6.31
C TRP A 52 -6.74 -6.83 -7.00
N PHE A 53 -7.29 -5.72 -6.53
CA PHE A 53 -7.20 -4.38 -7.14
C PHE A 53 -6.06 -3.49 -6.62
N LYS A 54 -5.11 -4.04 -5.85
CA LYS A 54 -3.99 -3.25 -5.33
C LYS A 54 -2.93 -3.00 -6.42
N PRO A 55 -2.37 -1.78 -6.50
CA PRO A 55 -1.35 -1.43 -7.49
C PRO A 55 -0.05 -2.20 -7.24
N LYS A 56 0.75 -2.37 -8.30
CA LYS A 56 2.05 -3.03 -8.19
C LYS A 56 3.02 -2.23 -7.34
N VAL A 57 3.01 -0.90 -7.48
CA VAL A 57 3.82 0.04 -6.70
C VAL A 57 2.91 1.17 -6.23
N ALA A 58 2.32 1.04 -5.05
CA ALA A 58 1.44 2.06 -4.47
C ALA A 58 2.21 3.32 -4.07
N ALA A 59 3.32 3.12 -3.35
CA ALA A 59 4.22 4.15 -2.86
C ALA A 59 5.60 3.53 -2.59
N GLN A 60 6.57 4.39 -2.34
CA GLN A 60 7.93 3.97 -2.01
C GLN A 60 8.49 4.82 -0.88
N ILE A 61 9.25 4.19 0.01
CA ILE A 61 10.01 4.86 1.05
C ILE A 61 11.50 4.70 0.72
N THR A 62 12.22 5.81 0.65
CA THR A 62 13.66 5.84 0.40
C THR A 62 14.39 6.30 1.65
N LYS A 63 15.37 5.52 2.09
CA LYS A 63 16.33 5.94 3.10
C LYS A 63 17.44 6.75 2.42
N ARG A 64 17.59 7.99 2.85
CA ARG A 64 18.66 8.92 2.50
C ARG A 64 19.58 9.09 3.69
N ASP A 65 20.66 9.85 3.51
CA ASP A 65 21.63 10.12 4.57
C ASP A 65 21.01 10.93 5.74
N ASP A 66 19.97 11.72 5.46
CA ASP A 66 19.31 12.62 6.40
C ASP A 66 17.93 12.11 6.90
N GLY A 67 17.50 10.92 6.48
CA GLY A 67 16.28 10.28 6.98
C GLY A 67 15.51 9.47 5.94
N PHE A 68 14.24 9.21 6.25
CA PHE A 68 13.35 8.44 5.38
C PHE A 68 12.38 9.36 4.67
N TYR A 69 12.13 9.10 3.39
CA TYR A 69 11.26 9.91 2.55
C TYR A 69 10.23 9.02 1.86
N ILE A 70 8.96 9.35 1.98
CA ILE A 70 7.90 8.73 1.22
C ILE A 70 7.66 9.49 -0.09
N GLY A 71 7.52 8.74 -1.18
CA GLY A 71 7.17 9.25 -2.49
C GLY A 71 5.98 8.51 -3.08
N LYS A 72 5.29 9.18 -4.01
CA LYS A 72 4.20 8.59 -4.77
C LYS A 72 4.70 7.47 -5.69
N GLY A 73 3.85 6.45 -5.86
CA GLY A 73 3.93 5.48 -6.95
C GLY A 73 2.73 5.66 -7.87
N ASP A 74 1.99 4.58 -8.08
CA ASP A 74 0.70 4.56 -8.79
C ASP A 74 -0.42 5.28 -7.99
N LYS A 75 -0.21 5.49 -6.70
CA LYS A 75 -1.13 6.21 -5.81
C LYS A 75 -0.39 7.35 -5.09
N VAL A 76 -1.16 8.34 -4.67
CA VAL A 76 -0.68 9.42 -3.80
C VAL A 76 -0.92 8.97 -2.35
N PRO A 77 0.14 8.71 -1.57
CA PRO A 77 -0.02 8.42 -0.14
C PRO A 77 -0.33 9.72 0.63
N SER A 78 -0.88 9.55 1.82
CA SER A 78 -1.06 10.62 2.79
C SER A 78 -0.18 10.38 4.00
N VAL A 79 0.36 11.45 4.57
CA VAL A 79 1.07 11.43 5.85
C VAL A 79 0.25 12.23 6.85
N ASN A 80 -0.11 11.62 7.96
CA ASN A 80 -1.00 12.19 8.99
C ASN A 80 -2.32 12.73 8.42
N GLY A 81 -2.88 12.03 7.42
CA GLY A 81 -4.12 12.41 6.74
C GLY A 81 -3.96 13.46 5.65
N ILE A 82 -2.76 14.00 5.42
CA ILE A 82 -2.49 15.02 4.40
C ILE A 82 -1.84 14.35 3.17
N PRO A 83 -2.47 14.40 1.98
CA PRO A 83 -1.88 13.89 0.75
C PRO A 83 -0.56 14.58 0.43
N ILE A 84 0.47 13.83 0.07
CA ILE A 84 1.77 14.40 -0.28
C ILE A 84 1.74 15.00 -1.70
N SER A 85 2.41 16.13 -1.88
CA SER A 85 2.59 16.76 -3.20
C SER A 85 3.90 16.35 -3.89
N GLY A 86 4.86 15.83 -3.14
CA GLY A 86 6.18 15.40 -3.60
C GLY A 86 6.85 14.52 -2.54
N PRO A 87 8.15 14.19 -2.67
CA PRO A 87 8.87 13.45 -1.65
C PRO A 87 8.77 14.14 -0.29
N THR A 88 8.22 13.45 0.71
CA THR A 88 7.96 13.99 2.05
C THR A 88 8.77 13.21 3.07
N ARG A 89 9.48 13.91 3.96
CA ARG A 89 10.24 13.29 5.05
C ARG A 89 9.28 12.65 6.06
N LEU A 90 9.59 11.45 6.49
CA LEU A 90 8.88 10.73 7.55
C LEU A 90 9.62 10.94 8.86
N ASN A 91 8.86 11.24 9.92
CA ASN A 91 9.34 11.31 11.29
C ASN A 91 8.69 10.19 12.10
N GLU A 92 9.34 9.82 13.21
CA GLU A 92 8.83 8.79 14.11
C GLU A 92 7.40 9.12 14.58
N GLY A 93 6.52 8.12 14.54
CA GLY A 93 5.10 8.23 14.87
C GLY A 93 4.21 8.68 13.71
N ASP A 94 4.77 9.03 12.54
CA ASP A 94 3.97 9.44 11.39
C ASP A 94 3.07 8.30 10.90
N ILE A 95 1.81 8.64 10.64
CA ILE A 95 0.83 7.72 10.09
C ILE A 95 0.81 7.86 8.57
N ILE A 96 1.20 6.79 7.88
CA ILE A 96 1.18 6.70 6.42
C ILE A 96 -0.09 5.99 6.00
N GLU A 97 -0.85 6.58 5.08
CA GLU A 97 -2.01 5.94 4.47
C GLU A 97 -1.85 5.85 2.95
N VAL A 98 -1.99 4.64 2.40
CA VAL A 98 -1.93 4.42 0.95
C VAL A 98 -2.73 3.19 0.54
N ALA A 99 -3.52 3.31 -0.53
CA ALA A 99 -4.33 2.22 -1.07
C ALA A 99 -5.22 1.51 -0.02
N GLY A 100 -5.74 2.27 0.95
CA GLY A 100 -6.60 1.77 2.04
C GLY A 100 -5.86 1.09 3.19
N VAL A 101 -4.52 1.06 3.17
CA VAL A 101 -3.68 0.57 4.27
C VAL A 101 -3.20 1.75 5.09
N LYS A 102 -3.23 1.62 6.42
CA LYS A 102 -2.64 2.57 7.37
C LYS A 102 -1.44 1.92 8.07
N LEU A 103 -0.30 2.60 8.07
CA LEU A 103 0.97 2.16 8.64
C LEU A 103 1.47 3.22 9.61
N ASN A 104 2.05 2.79 10.74
CA ASN A 104 2.76 3.69 11.65
C ASN A 104 4.26 3.59 11.37
N PHE A 105 4.91 4.71 11.07
CA PHE A 105 6.35 4.75 10.87
C PHE A 105 7.06 4.90 12.22
N ASN A 106 7.84 3.90 12.59
CA ASN A 106 8.71 3.95 13.76
C ASN A 106 10.15 3.69 13.31
N PHE A 107 11.07 4.52 13.75
CA PHE A 107 12.50 4.32 13.56
C PHE A 107 13.15 4.22 14.94
N ARG A 108 13.85 3.12 15.19
CA ARG A 108 14.70 2.95 16.37
C ARG A 108 16.14 2.93 15.89
N ASP A 109 16.99 3.71 16.54
CA ASP A 109 18.45 3.71 16.34
C ASP A 109 19.05 2.37 16.79
#